data_AF-A0AA35Q9X7-F1
#
_entry.id   AF-A0AA35Q9X7-F1
#
_cell.length_a   1.000
_cell.length_b   1.000
_cell.length_c   1.000
_cell.angle_alpha   90.00
_cell.angle_beta   90.00
_cell.angle_gamma   90.00
#
_symmetry.space_group_name_H-M   'P 1'
#
loop_
_entity.id
_entity.type
_entity.pdbx_description
1 polymer ?
#
loop_
_entity_poly.entity_id
_entity_poly.type
_entity_poly.pdbx_seq_one_letter_code
_entity_poly.pdbx_strand_id
1 'polypeptide(L)' 'MEQSQPVRLLSLDGGGIRGLSSLIILGHLMNQVNPREPPKPCEYFDLIGGTSTGGRGLLP' A
#
# COMPACT_ATOMS: atom_id res chain seq x y z
N MET A 1 11.18 -15.12 23.91
CA MET A 1 11.05 -13.74 23.44
C MET A 1 10.44 -13.83 22.06
N GLU A 2 9.12 -13.67 21.96
CA GLU A 2 8.42 -13.69 20.67
C GLU A 2 8.88 -12.45 19.91
N GLN A 3 9.79 -12.63 18.94
CA GLN A 3 10.15 -11.57 18.01
C GLN A 3 8.94 -11.40 17.09
N SER A 4 7.94 -10.66 17.54
CA SER A 4 6.80 -10.29 16.71
C SER A 4 7.33 -9.48 15.54
N GLN A 5 7.48 -10.15 14.41
CA GLN A 5 7.88 -9.56 13.15
C GLN A 5 7.00 -8.32 12.85
N PRO A 6 7.61 -7.17 12.50
CA PRO A 6 6.90 -5.92 12.37
C PRO A 6 5.89 -6.01 11.24
N VAL A 7 4.61 -5.94 11.59
CA VAL A 7 3.50 -5.95 10.62
C VAL A 7 3.47 -4.62 9.87
N ARG A 8 3.52 -4.69 8.55
CA ARG A 8 3.46 -3.53 7.66
C ARG A 8 2.04 -3.33 7.17
N LEU A 9 1.32 -2.43 7.85
CA LEU A 9 -0.05 -2.06 7.51
C LEU A 9 -0.07 -0.83 6.59
N LEU A 10 -0.75 -0.93 5.45
CA LEU A 10 -1.09 0.21 4.59
C LEU A 10 -2.57 0.52 4.70
N SER A 11 -2.91 1.74 5.13
CA SER A 11 -4.29 2.23 5.16
C SER A 11 -4.45 3.37 4.16
N LEU A 12 -5.31 3.18 3.17
CA LEU A 12 -5.69 4.19 2.18
C LEU A 12 -7.04 4.78 2.55
N ASP A 13 -7.04 6.04 2.98
CA ASP A 13 -8.30 6.72 3.31
C ASP A 13 -9.13 7.01 2.04
N GLY A 14 -10.43 6.73 2.13
CA GLY A 14 -11.38 6.80 1.02
C GLY A 14 -11.74 8.24 0.67
N GLY A 15 -11.10 8.80 -0.37
CA GLY A 15 -11.25 10.22 -0.71
C GLY A 15 -11.72 10.56 -2.13
N GLY A 16 -12.23 9.60 -2.92
CA GLY A 16 -12.62 9.84 -4.32
C GLY A 16 -11.39 10.15 -5.20
N ILE A 17 -11.38 11.30 -5.90
CA ILE A 17 -10.25 11.75 -6.74
C ILE A 17 -8.95 11.87 -5.93
N ARG A 18 -9.05 12.17 -4.62
CA ARG A 18 -7.90 12.26 -3.71
C ARG A 18 -7.30 10.90 -3.37
N GLY A 19 -8.01 9.80 -3.66
CA GLY A 19 -7.46 8.45 -3.58
C GLY A 19 -6.41 8.18 -4.66
N LEU A 20 -6.54 8.81 -5.85
CA LEU A 20 -5.55 8.70 -6.92
C LEU A 20 -4.21 9.34 -6.54
N SER A 21 -4.22 10.47 -5.83
CA SER A 21 -2.98 11.06 -5.31
C SER A 21 -2.26 10.12 -4.34
N SER A 22 -3.00 9.41 -3.48
CA SER A 22 -2.41 8.43 -2.57
C SER A 22 -1.79 7.24 -3.31
N LEU A 23 -2.41 6.77 -4.39
CA LEU A 23 -1.85 5.74 -5.28
C LEU A 23 -0.58 6.21 -6.01
N ILE A 24 -0.56 7.45 -6.48
CA ILE A 24 0.64 8.04 -7.13
C ILE A 24 1.78 8.16 -6.12
N ILE A 25 1.50 8.64 -4.90
CA ILE A 25 2.48 8.73 -3.82
C ILE A 25 2.99 7.33 -3.45
N LEU A 26 2.10 6.34 -3.36
CA LEU A 26 2.48 4.95 -3.08
C LEU A 26 3.40 4.38 -4.17
N GLY A 27 3.10 4.62 -5.44
CA GLY A 27 3.99 4.21 -6.55
C GLY A 27 5.36 4.88 -6.47
N HIS A 28 5.40 6.16 -6.13
CA HIS A 28 6.65 6.88 -5.92
C HIS A 28 7.43 6.32 -4.71
N LEU A 29 6.73 5.94 -3.63
CA LEU A 29 7.32 5.30 -2.46
C LEU A 29 7.91 3.93 -2.81
N MET A 30 7.22 3.10 -3.59
CA MET A 30 7.75 1.79 -4.01
C MET A 30 9.02 1.95 -4.86
N ASN A 31 9.06 2.97 -5.73
CA ASN A 31 10.28 3.31 -6.47
C ASN A 31 11.43 3.78 -5.57
N GLN A 32 11.14 4.46 -4.45
CA GLN A 32 12.17 4.85 -3.48
C GLN A 32 12.66 3.65 -2.67
N VAL A 33 11.80 2.67 -2.39
CA VAL A 33 12.16 1.43 -1.68
C VAL A 33 13.15 0.62 -2.52
N ASN A 34 12.87 0.43 -3.80
CA ASN A 34 13.82 -0.19 -4.72
C ASN A 34 13.71 0.43 -6.12
N PRO A 35 14.65 1.30 -6.52
CA PRO A 35 14.58 1.99 -7.81
C PRO A 35 14.89 1.10 -9.02
N ARG A 36 15.52 -0.07 -8.80
CA ARG A 36 15.84 -1.02 -9.89
C ARG A 36 14.72 -2.02 -10.13
N GLU A 37 14.06 -2.44 -9.06
CA GLU A 37 12.96 -3.40 -9.11
C GLU A 37 11.93 -3.05 -8.01
N PRO A 38 11.05 -2.06 -8.27
CA PRO A 38 10.09 -1.61 -7.29
C PRO A 38 9.16 -2.76 -6.91
N PRO A 39 9.07 -3.13 -5.62
CA PRO A 39 8.21 -4.22 -5.18
C PRO A 39 6.74 -3.81 -5.34
N LYS A 40 5.86 -4.78 -5.57
CA LYS A 40 4.43 -4.49 -5.53
C LYS A 40 4.04 -4.17 -4.08
N PRO A 41 3.10 -3.24 -3.83
CA PRO A 41 2.63 -2.95 -2.48
C PRO A 41 2.15 -4.21 -1.73
N CYS A 42 1.53 -5.17 -2.42
CA CYS A 42 1.09 -6.44 -1.83
C CYS A 42 2.22 -7.39 -1.44
N GLU A 43 3.44 -7.20 -1.96
CA GLU A 43 4.63 -7.97 -1.57
C GLU A 43 5.36 -7.31 -0.39
N TYR A 44 5.05 -6.04 -0.11
CA TYR A 44 5.70 -5.24 0.93
C TYR A 44 4.84 -5.05 2.18
N PHE A 45 3.52 -4.93 2.02
CA PHE A 45 2.55 -4.71 3.10
C PHE A 45 1.74 -5.99 3.35
N ASP A 46 1.73 -6.43 4.60
CA ASP A 46 1.02 -7.64 5.05
C ASP A 46 -0.51 -7.45 5.02
N LEU A 47 -0.97 -6.20 5.15
CA LEU A 47 -2.38 -5.85 5.13
C LEU A 47 -2.56 -4.48 4.50
N ILE A 48 -3.40 -4.42 3.47
CA ILE A 48 -3.77 -3.19 2.76
C ILE A 48 -5.28 -2.99 2.94
N GLY A 49 -5.66 -1.93 3.65
CA GLY A 49 -7.05 -1.57 3.90
C GLY A 49 -7.39 -0.21 3.29
N GLY A 50 -8.63 -0.01 2.86
CA GLY A 50 -9.10 1.31 2.45
C GLY A 50 -10.60 1.37 2.21
N THR A 51 -11.20 2.53 2.45
CA THR A 51 -12.64 2.77 2.27
C THR A 51 -12.93 3.27 0.85
N SER A 52 -14.03 2.81 0.24
CA SER A 52 -14.54 3.27 -1.06
C SER A 52 -13.75 2.81 -2.32
N THR A 53 -12.83 3.60 -2.88
CA THR A 53 -12.07 3.25 -4.10
C THR A 53 -10.73 2.54 -3.82
N GLY A 54 -10.19 2.67 -2.60
CA GLY A 54 -8.94 2.02 -2.19
C GLY A 54 -9.08 0.53 -1.86
N GLY A 55 -10.30 0.04 -1.62
CA GLY A 55 -10.58 -1.36 -1.29
C GLY A 55 -11.06 -2.22 -2.45
N ARG A 56 -11.46 -1.64 -3.59
CA ARG A 56 -12.14 -2.36 -4.70
C ARG A 56 -11.20 -3.06 -5.68
N GLY A 57 -9.89 -3.08 -5.44
CA GLY A 57 -8.91 -3.68 -6.36
C GLY A 57 -7.92 -4.65 -5.71
N LEU A 58 -8.14 -5.08 -4.46
CA LEU A 58 -7.14 -5.81 -3.67
C LEU A 58 -7.57 -7.21 -3.20
N LEU A 59 -8.74 -7.68 -3.60
CA LEU A 59 -9.16 -9.07 -3.41
C LEU A 59 -9.73 -9.62 -4.72
N PRO A 60 -9.34 -10.84 -5.15
CA PRO A 60 -10.14 -11.62 -6.08
C PRO A 60 -11.49 -12.01 -5.45
#